data_AF-A0A847C9T7-F1
#
_entry.id   AF-A0A847C9T7-F1
#
_cell.length_a   1.000
_cell.length_b   1.000
_cell.length_c   1.000
_cell.angle_alpha   90.00
_cell.angle_beta   90.00
_cell.angle_gamma   90.00
#
_symmetry.space_group_name_H-M   'P 1'
#
loop_
_entity.id
_entity.type
_entity.pdbx_description
1 polymer ?
#
loop_
_entity_poly.entity_id
_entity_poly.type
_entity_poly.pdbx_seq_one_letter_code
_entity_poly.pdbx_strand_id
1 'polypeptide(L)'
;YVDYICPQIYFGFENEFLPFSATLNEWAGICGECDLIAGLSFYKAGSEDIYAGSGAEEWTKSFDIIARQYSESAGNNICKGIALYRYDSIFKPAEETASYASVELYNLLKVIE
;
A
#
# COMPACT_ATOMS: atom_id res chain seq x y z
N TYR A 1 -3.90 -11.15 23.63
CA TYR A 1 -4.64 -11.32 22.36
C TYR A 1 -5.10 -9.95 21.89
N VAL A 2 -5.19 -9.75 20.57
CA VAL A 2 -5.60 -8.49 19.93
C VAL A 2 -6.78 -8.77 18.99
N ASP A 3 -7.65 -7.79 18.78
CA ASP A 3 -8.80 -7.92 17.88
C ASP A 3 -8.37 -7.89 16.40
N TYR A 4 -7.35 -7.09 16.10
CA TYR A 4 -6.78 -6.98 14.75
C TYR A 4 -5.27 -6.70 14.81
N ILE A 5 -4.59 -6.97 13.70
CA ILE A 5 -3.23 -6.49 13.44
C ILE A 5 -3.22 -5.60 12.20
N CYS A 6 -2.34 -4.59 12.21
CA CYS A 6 -2.17 -3.68 11.09
C CYS A 6 -0.68 -3.57 10.72
N PRO A 7 -0.10 -4.59 10.05
CA PRO A 7 1.29 -4.54 9.65
C PRO A 7 1.54 -3.42 8.64
N GLN A 8 2.71 -2.80 8.73
CA GLN A 8 3.15 -1.78 7.79
C GLN A 8 3.75 -2.47 6.55
N ILE A 9 2.90 -2.76 5.56
CA ILE A 9 3.31 -3.32 4.27
C ILE A 9 3.67 -2.16 3.33
N TYR A 10 4.71 -1.43 3.71
CA TYR A 10 5.15 -0.20 3.02
C TYR A 10 6.04 -0.50 1.82
N PHE A 11 5.63 -1.45 1.00
CA PHE A 11 6.38 -1.93 -0.14
C PHE A 11 5.55 -1.84 -1.41
N GLY A 12 6.20 -1.56 -2.54
CA GLY A 12 5.60 -1.71 -3.85
C GLY A 12 5.56 -3.18 -4.28
N PHE A 13 5.01 -3.45 -5.47
CA PHE A 13 4.98 -4.80 -6.03
C PHE A 13 6.34 -5.25 -6.57
N GLU A 14 7.16 -4.29 -7.00
CA GLU A 14 8.48 -4.55 -7.59
C GLU A 14 9.60 -4.54 -6.54
N ASN A 15 9.26 -4.39 -5.25
CA ASN A 15 10.26 -4.46 -4.18
C ASN A 15 10.98 -5.81 -4.22
N GLU A 16 12.31 -5.77 -4.35
CA GLU A 16 13.16 -6.95 -4.58
C GLU A 16 13.12 -7.96 -3.41
N PHE A 17 12.94 -7.46 -2.18
CA PHE A 17 13.04 -8.26 -0.97
C PHE A 17 11.69 -8.60 -0.36
N LEU A 18 10.74 -7.65 -0.42
CA LEU A 18 9.43 -7.71 0.22
C LEU A 18 8.34 -7.21 -0.74
N PRO A 19 8.11 -7.89 -1.89
CA PRO A 19 7.07 -7.48 -2.82
C PRO A 19 5.69 -7.60 -2.14
N PHE A 20 4.85 -6.56 -2.32
CA PHE A 20 3.57 -6.41 -1.63
C PHE A 20 2.74 -7.70 -1.54
N SER A 21 2.53 -8.37 -2.66
CA SER A 21 1.70 -9.58 -2.75
C SER A 21 2.22 -10.72 -1.87
N ALA A 22 3.54 -10.93 -1.84
CA ALA A 22 4.14 -11.97 -0.99
C ALA A 22 4.01 -11.61 0.49
N THR A 23 4.27 -10.35 0.84
CA THR A 23 4.20 -9.86 2.22
C THR A 23 2.77 -9.88 2.76
N LEU A 24 1.76 -9.50 1.97
CA LEU A 24 0.35 -9.59 2.34
C LEU A 24 -0.05 -11.03 2.68
N ASN A 25 0.34 -12.00 1.82
CA ASN A 25 0.03 -13.40 2.03
C ASN A 25 0.75 -14.00 3.24
N GLU A 26 1.99 -13.58 3.51
CA GLU A 26 2.72 -13.96 4.72
C GLU A 26 1.98 -13.48 5.98
N TRP A 27 1.56 -12.20 6.02
CA TRP A 27 0.78 -11.67 7.14
C TRP A 27 -0.58 -12.32 7.31
N ALA A 28 -1.26 -12.65 6.20
CA ALA A 28 -2.52 -13.40 6.23
C ALA A 28 -2.31 -14.80 6.86
N GLY A 29 -1.19 -15.47 6.56
CA GLY A 29 -0.83 -16.74 7.18
C GLY A 29 -0.52 -16.64 8.68
N ILE A 30 0.05 -15.51 9.13
CA ILE A 30 0.39 -15.26 10.54
C ILE A 30 -0.83 -14.84 11.37
N CYS A 31 -1.75 -14.03 10.83
CA CYS A 31 -2.88 -13.47 11.60
C CYS A 31 -3.83 -14.57 12.12
N GLY A 32 -3.95 -15.68 11.39
CA GLY A 32 -4.83 -16.78 11.78
C GLY A 32 -6.28 -16.33 11.84
N GLU A 33 -6.82 -16.18 13.06
CA GLU A 33 -8.23 -15.79 13.29
C GLU A 33 -8.43 -14.29 13.59
N CYS A 34 -7.35 -13.49 13.73
CA CYS A 34 -7.50 -12.04 13.90
C CYS A 34 -7.93 -11.35 12.59
N ASP A 35 -8.47 -10.14 12.71
CA ASP A 35 -8.63 -9.29 11.54
C ASP A 35 -7.28 -8.73 11.09
N LEU A 36 -6.99 -8.84 9.80
CA LEU A 36 -5.82 -8.23 9.17
C LEU A 36 -6.22 -6.95 8.46
N ILE A 37 -5.55 -5.84 8.76
CA ILE A 37 -5.65 -4.58 8.04
C ILE A 37 -4.30 -4.27 7.39
N ALA A 38 -4.23 -4.20 6.06
CA ALA A 38 -2.96 -3.89 5.40
C ALA A 38 -2.62 -2.40 5.55
N GLY A 39 -1.54 -2.07 6.27
CA GLY A 39 -1.02 -0.72 6.36
C GLY A 39 -0.23 -0.36 5.10
N LEU A 40 -0.70 0.61 4.32
CA LEU A 40 -0.12 0.99 3.01
C LEU A 40 0.60 2.33 3.07
N SER A 41 1.67 2.46 2.28
CA SER A 41 2.55 3.64 2.24
C SER A 41 2.15 4.66 1.17
N PHE A 42 0.99 5.30 1.32
CA PHE A 42 0.54 6.33 0.39
C PHE A 42 1.58 7.45 0.20
N TYR A 43 2.33 7.78 1.25
CA TYR A 43 3.39 8.80 1.20
C TYR A 43 4.52 8.52 0.21
N LYS A 44 4.66 7.30 -0.32
CA LYS A 44 5.67 6.96 -1.32
C LYS A 44 5.29 7.40 -2.73
N ALA A 45 4.02 7.73 -3.01
CA ALA A 45 3.58 8.16 -4.33
C ALA A 45 4.44 9.32 -4.86
N GLY A 46 5.08 9.11 -6.01
CA GLY A 46 5.98 10.09 -6.64
C GLY A 46 7.38 10.20 -6.02
N SER A 47 7.78 9.27 -5.15
CA SER A 47 9.11 9.26 -4.52
C SER A 47 9.86 7.95 -4.79
N GLU A 48 11.17 8.02 -4.97
CA GLU A 48 12.02 6.82 -5.09
C GLU A 48 12.05 6.04 -3.76
N ASP A 49 11.92 4.71 -3.83
CA ASP A 49 12.08 3.81 -2.69
C ASP A 49 13.48 3.19 -2.68
N ILE A 50 14.45 3.90 -2.10
CA ILE A 50 15.87 3.50 -2.09
C ILE A 50 16.13 2.13 -1.42
N TYR A 51 15.14 1.56 -0.73
CA TYR A 51 15.23 0.25 -0.08
C TYR A 51 14.55 -0.87 -0.88
N ALA A 52 13.98 -0.58 -2.05
CA ALA A 52 13.26 -1.56 -2.88
C ALA A 52 14.14 -2.32 -3.87
N GLY A 53 15.46 -2.09 -3.87
CA GLY A 53 16.39 -2.76 -4.78
C GLY A 53 16.04 -2.46 -6.23
N SER A 54 15.83 -3.48 -7.05
CA SER A 54 15.40 -3.30 -8.45
C SER A 54 14.07 -2.55 -8.63
N GLY A 55 13.23 -2.48 -7.60
CA GLY A 55 11.94 -1.77 -7.62
C GLY A 55 11.99 -0.30 -7.17
N ALA A 56 13.17 0.29 -7.01
CA ALA A 56 13.32 1.64 -6.45
C ALA A 56 12.50 2.73 -7.15
N GLU A 57 12.28 2.59 -8.46
CA GLU A 57 11.56 3.57 -9.27
C GLU A 57 10.07 3.26 -9.47
N GLU A 58 9.51 2.20 -8.87
CA GLU A 58 8.11 1.80 -9.09
C GLU A 58 7.16 2.97 -8.78
N TRP A 59 7.36 3.63 -7.63
CA TRP A 59 6.51 4.71 -7.13
C TRP A 59 6.62 6.02 -7.92
N THR A 60 7.63 6.19 -8.76
CA THR A 60 7.77 7.36 -9.66
C THR A 60 7.28 7.06 -11.08
N LYS A 61 7.13 5.77 -11.43
CA LYS A 61 6.72 5.28 -12.76
C LYS A 61 5.28 4.75 -12.79
N SER A 62 4.68 4.46 -11.64
CA SER A 62 3.30 4.00 -11.50
C SER A 62 2.44 4.98 -10.72
N PHE A 63 1.13 4.95 -10.99
CA PHE A 63 0.14 5.88 -10.42
C PHE A 63 -1.11 5.15 -9.89
N ASP A 64 -1.02 3.84 -9.70
CA ASP A 64 -2.12 2.97 -9.30
C ASP A 64 -1.70 1.91 -8.27
N ILE A 65 -0.52 2.08 -7.64
CA ILE A 65 0.04 1.09 -6.71
C ILE A 65 -0.94 0.84 -5.55
N ILE A 66 -1.45 1.88 -4.89
CA ILE A 66 -2.40 1.79 -3.79
C ILE A 66 -3.73 1.18 -4.26
N ALA A 67 -4.18 1.50 -5.48
CA ALA A 67 -5.40 0.92 -6.05
C ALA A 67 -5.23 -0.60 -6.28
N ARG A 68 -4.08 -1.02 -6.80
CA ARG A 68 -3.72 -2.45 -6.96
C ARG A 68 -3.58 -3.15 -5.60
N GLN A 69 -2.94 -2.50 -4.63
CA GLN A 69 -2.81 -3.01 -3.26
C GLN A 69 -4.17 -3.18 -2.58
N TYR A 70 -5.08 -2.22 -2.73
CA TYR A 70 -6.46 -2.33 -2.25
C TYR A 70 -7.15 -3.53 -2.89
N SER A 71 -7.07 -3.65 -4.22
CA SER A 71 -7.74 -4.72 -4.96
C SER A 71 -7.25 -6.11 -4.54
N GLU A 72 -5.95 -6.28 -4.35
CA GLU A 72 -5.39 -7.55 -3.86
C GLU A 72 -5.72 -7.80 -2.38
N SER A 73 -5.72 -6.75 -1.54
CA SER A 73 -6.15 -6.85 -0.13
C SER A 73 -7.63 -7.26 -0.02
N ALA A 74 -8.51 -6.68 -0.84
CA ALA A 74 -9.93 -7.01 -0.89
C ALA A 74 -10.18 -8.44 -1.41
N GLY A 75 -9.30 -8.94 -2.29
CA GLY A 75 -9.34 -10.32 -2.78
C GLY A 75 -8.78 -11.36 -1.79
N ASN A 76 -8.14 -10.94 -0.69
CA ASN A 76 -7.60 -11.83 0.32
C ASN A 76 -8.65 -12.16 1.39
N ASN A 77 -8.94 -13.44 1.62
CA ASN A 77 -10.01 -13.88 2.53
C ASN A 77 -9.80 -13.49 4.01
N ILE A 78 -8.55 -13.26 4.42
CA ILE A 78 -8.18 -12.89 5.79
C ILE A 78 -8.16 -11.37 5.96
N CYS A 79 -7.67 -10.63 4.96
CA CYS A 79 -7.57 -9.18 5.02
C CYS A 79 -8.97 -8.52 4.99
N LYS A 80 -9.25 -7.66 5.97
CA LYS A 80 -10.55 -6.98 6.13
C LYS A 80 -10.55 -5.53 5.69
N GLY A 81 -9.40 -5.01 5.28
CA GLY A 81 -9.30 -3.65 4.77
C GLY A 81 -7.87 -3.14 4.71
N ILE A 82 -7.74 -1.85 4.48
CA ILE A 82 -6.47 -1.15 4.38
C ILE A 82 -6.44 0.06 5.33
N ALA A 83 -5.24 0.47 5.73
CA ALA A 83 -5.00 1.71 6.45
C ALA A 83 -3.92 2.52 5.72
N LEU A 84 -4.23 3.75 5.31
CA LEU A 84 -3.31 4.58 4.55
C LEU A 84 -2.44 5.44 5.48
N TYR A 85 -1.12 5.29 5.36
CA TYR A 85 -0.16 6.16 6.02
C TYR A 85 0.41 7.17 5.02
N ARG A 86 0.26 8.48 5.22
CA ARG A 86 -0.42 9.20 6.31
C ARG A 86 -1.38 10.27 5.77
N TYR A 87 -2.22 10.81 6.64
CA TYR A 87 -3.30 11.73 6.27
C TYR A 87 -2.82 12.91 5.39
N ASP A 88 -1.72 13.56 5.77
CA ASP A 88 -1.14 14.67 5.02
C ASP A 88 -0.61 14.23 3.64
N SER A 89 -0.03 13.03 3.48
CA SER A 89 0.35 12.57 2.13
C SER A 89 -0.84 12.41 1.17
N ILE A 90 -2.06 12.29 1.70
CA ILE A 90 -3.28 12.21 0.91
C ILE A 90 -3.87 13.61 0.67
N PHE A 91 -3.99 14.42 1.73
CA PHE A 91 -4.79 15.66 1.70
C PHE A 91 -3.98 16.96 1.77
N LYS A 92 -2.69 16.87 2.11
CA LYS A 92 -1.73 17.98 2.16
C LYS A 92 -0.33 17.53 1.69
N PRO A 93 -0.21 16.90 0.50
CA PRO A 93 1.08 16.44 0.01
C PRO A 93 2.02 17.64 -0.22
N ALA A 94 3.33 17.38 -0.20
CA ALA A 94 4.31 18.37 -0.60
C ALA A 94 4.12 18.74 -2.08
N GLU A 95 4.54 19.93 -2.49
CA GLU A 95 4.30 20.44 -3.84
C GLU A 95 4.88 19.49 -4.91
N GLU A 96 6.05 18.91 -4.64
CA GLU A 96 6.75 17.96 -5.51
C GLU A 96 5.98 16.64 -5.74
N THR A 97 5.14 16.21 -4.80
CA THR A 97 4.40 14.93 -4.88
C THR A 97 2.89 15.12 -5.03
N ALA A 98 2.40 16.36 -5.04
CA ALA A 98 0.96 16.65 -5.06
C ALA A 98 0.23 16.09 -6.29
N SER A 99 0.86 16.13 -7.47
CA SER A 99 0.30 15.56 -8.70
C SER A 99 0.18 14.03 -8.62
N TYR A 100 1.23 13.36 -8.13
CA TYR A 100 1.26 11.91 -7.92
C TYR A 100 0.20 11.48 -6.92
N ALA A 101 0.16 12.12 -5.75
CA ALA A 101 -0.85 11.86 -4.72
C ALA A 101 -2.29 12.03 -5.25
N SER A 102 -2.53 13.04 -6.07
CA SER A 102 -3.85 13.29 -6.66
C SER A 102 -4.28 12.18 -7.63
N VAL A 103 -3.37 11.71 -8.50
CA VAL A 103 -3.68 10.63 -9.45
C VAL A 103 -3.83 9.29 -8.73
N GLU A 104 -2.97 9.01 -7.76
CA GLU A 104 -3.02 7.80 -6.93
C GLU A 104 -4.35 7.71 -6.17
N LEU A 105 -4.77 8.80 -5.52
CA LEU A 105 -6.06 8.88 -4.83
C LEU A 105 -7.22 8.70 -5.81
N TYR A 106 -7.17 9.35 -6.97
CA TYR A 106 -8.19 9.21 -8.01
C TYR A 106 -8.34 7.75 -8.49
N ASN A 107 -7.23 7.04 -8.70
CA ASN A 107 -7.25 5.64 -9.11
C ASN A 107 -7.72 4.71 -7.99
N LEU A 108 -7.38 4.99 -6.74
CA LEU A 108 -7.91 4.26 -5.58
C LEU A 108 -9.42 4.39 -5.48
N LEU A 109 -9.96 5.61 -5.61
CA LEU A 109 -11.40 5.85 -5.48
C LEU A 109 -12.23 5.13 -6.55
N LYS A 110 -11.65 4.79 -7.71
CA LYS A 110 -12.32 4.01 -8.76
C LYS A 110 -12.55 2.54 -8.41
N VAL A 111 -11.79 1.99 -7.46
CA VAL A 111 -11.83 0.56 -7.14
C VAL A 111 -12.51 0.26 -5.81
N ILE A 112 -12.84 1.27 -4.99
CA ILE A 112 -13.45 1.11 -3.66
C ILE A 112 -14.98 0.91 -3.73
N GLU A 113 -15.61 1.08 -4.89
CA GLU A 113 -17.09 0.96 -5.07
C GLU A 113 -17.67 -0.43 -4.79
#